data_AF-A0A420F8N8-F1
#
_entry.id   AF-A0A420F8N8-F1
#
_cell.length_a   1.000
_cell.length_b   1.000
_cell.length_c   1.000
_cell.angle_alpha   90.00
_cell.angle_beta   90.00
_cell.angle_gamma   90.00
#
_symmetry.space_group_name_H-M   'P 1'
#
loop_
_entity.id
_entity.type
_entity.pdbx_description
1 polymer ?
#
loop_
_entity_poly.entity_id
_entity_poly.type
_entity_poly.pdbx_seq_one_letter_code
_entity_poly.pdbx_strand_id
1 'polypeptide(L)'
;MNVARAELRKLLTLPSLRLTALLTWAATLLLAYAYAYADRDAPLGDAALAPLGYTQAGFLVLGVLAAASEYEEGGQIHTTLLAMPRRLPLHVVKALTLGAVTLPVAAVTAATSTLPAGGATWTPAATAYLTLTTLLAAAVAGVVRRAVPAAILLLGLYFIVGPLLRARPGGIAAYLPDTAALDPPRGAAATVAWTAAALALAALTFHRRDA
;
A
#
# COMPACT_ATOMS: atom_id res chain seq x y z
N MET A 1 5.77 -20.82 19.47
CA MET A 1 4.78 -19.93 18.82
C MET A 1 5.42 -19.37 17.57
N ASN A 2 4.85 -19.61 16.37
CA ASN A 2 5.49 -19.22 15.11
C ASN A 2 5.42 -17.70 14.90
N VAL A 3 6.51 -17.09 14.41
CA VAL A 3 6.65 -15.64 14.16
C VAL A 3 5.44 -15.09 13.40
N ALA A 4 5.05 -15.77 12.32
CA ALA A 4 3.92 -15.38 11.46
C ALA A 4 2.58 -15.32 12.22
N ARG A 5 2.35 -16.24 13.18
CA ARG A 5 1.11 -16.26 13.95
C ARG A 5 1.02 -15.08 14.93
N ALA A 6 2.16 -14.71 15.51
CA ALA A 6 2.24 -13.55 16.40
C ALA A 6 1.99 -12.25 15.61
N GLU A 7 2.65 -12.12 14.45
CA GLU A 7 2.49 -10.95 13.58
C GLU A 7 1.05 -10.83 13.04
N LEU A 8 0.45 -11.96 12.64
CA LEU A 8 -0.93 -11.97 12.17
C LEU A 8 -1.89 -11.50 13.25
N ARG A 9 -1.74 -11.99 14.48
CA ARG A 9 -2.58 -11.56 15.60
C ARG A 9 -2.43 -10.06 15.85
N LYS A 10 -1.21 -9.53 15.85
CA LYS A 10 -0.94 -8.10 16.00
C LYS A 10 -1.70 -7.27 14.96
N LEU A 11 -1.50 -7.56 13.68
CA LEU A 11 -2.16 -6.84 12.58
C LEU A 11 -3.68 -6.92 12.70
N LEU A 12 -4.22 -8.10 13.03
CA LEU A 12 -5.65 -8.28 13.21
C LEU A 12 -6.19 -7.57 14.43
N THR A 13 -5.45 -7.39 15.52
CA THR A 13 -5.94 -6.74 16.75
C THR A 13 -5.79 -5.22 16.76
N LEU A 14 -5.00 -4.64 15.83
CA LEU A 14 -4.78 -3.20 15.77
C LEU A 14 -6.07 -2.46 15.33
N PRO A 15 -6.67 -1.64 16.20
CA PRO A 15 -7.91 -0.92 15.88
C PRO A 15 -7.68 0.10 14.76
N SER A 16 -6.50 0.73 14.71
CA SER A 16 -6.13 1.68 13.67
C SER A 16 -6.11 1.06 12.27
N LEU A 17 -5.60 -0.17 12.13
CA LEU A 17 -5.62 -0.90 10.85
C LEU A 17 -7.04 -1.23 10.42
N ARG A 18 -7.87 -1.73 11.35
CA ARG A 18 -9.29 -2.04 11.06
C ARG A 18 -10.05 -0.79 10.63
N LEU A 19 -9.89 0.30 11.37
CA LEU A 19 -10.55 1.58 11.07
C LEU A 19 -10.09 2.11 9.71
N THR A 20 -8.79 2.09 9.43
CA THR A 20 -8.25 2.56 8.14
C THR A 20 -8.78 1.72 6.98
N ALA A 21 -8.80 0.39 7.11
CA ALA A 21 -9.36 -0.50 6.09
C ALA A 21 -10.85 -0.22 5.84
N LEU A 22 -11.66 -0.08 6.90
CA LEU A 22 -13.09 0.20 6.80
C LEU A 22 -13.36 1.57 6.18
N LEU A 23 -12.66 2.62 6.64
CA LEU A 23 -12.81 3.96 6.10
C LEU A 23 -12.38 4.03 4.63
N THR A 24 -11.30 3.34 4.26
CA THR A 24 -10.82 3.27 2.87
C THR A 24 -11.84 2.57 1.98
N TRP A 25 -12.40 1.45 2.44
CA TRP A 25 -13.42 0.73 1.70
C TRP A 25 -14.71 1.56 1.56
N ALA A 26 -15.17 2.20 2.64
CA ALA A 26 -16.34 3.09 2.61
C ALA A 26 -16.14 4.29 1.68
N ALA A 27 -14.95 4.91 1.70
CA ALA A 27 -14.61 5.98 0.76
C ALA A 27 -14.59 5.48 -0.69
N THR A 28 -14.10 4.26 -0.93
CA THR A 28 -14.09 3.66 -2.27
C THR A 28 -15.51 3.37 -2.76
N LEU A 29 -16.40 2.88 -1.89
CA LEU A 29 -17.83 2.72 -2.21
C LEU A 29 -18.46 4.05 -2.61
N LEU A 30 -18.20 5.11 -1.84
CA LEU A 30 -18.73 6.44 -2.12
C LEU A 30 -18.21 7.00 -3.45
N LEU A 31 -16.91 6.84 -3.72
CA LEU A 31 -16.29 7.24 -4.98
C LEU A 31 -16.88 6.45 -6.16
N ALA A 32 -16.97 5.13 -6.06
CA ALA A 32 -17.55 4.29 -7.10
C ALA A 32 -19.00 4.70 -7.42
N TYR A 33 -19.80 5.01 -6.39
CA TYR A 33 -21.15 5.55 -6.57
C TYR A 33 -21.15 6.91 -7.27
N ALA A 34 -20.28 7.84 -6.84
CA ALA A 34 -20.19 9.17 -7.44
C ALA A 34 -19.79 9.12 -8.92
N TYR A 35 -18.80 8.29 -9.28
CA TYR A 35 -18.37 8.10 -10.67
C TYR A 35 -19.47 7.47 -11.54
N ALA A 36 -20.17 6.46 -11.02
CA ALA A 36 -21.29 5.84 -11.73
C ALA A 36 -22.45 6.83 -12.00
N TYR A 37 -22.61 7.84 -11.13
CA TYR A 37 -23.61 8.89 -11.32
C TYR A 37 -23.15 9.98 -12.31
N ALA A 38 -21.88 10.38 -12.23
CA ALA A 38 -21.35 11.51 -12.97
C ALA A 38 -21.01 11.18 -14.43
N ASP A 39 -20.55 9.96 -14.73
CA ASP A 39 -19.88 9.66 -16.00
C ASP A 39 -20.48 8.42 -16.69
N ARG A 40 -21.75 8.54 -17.11
CA ARG A 40 -22.50 7.44 -17.74
C ARG A 40 -21.94 7.02 -19.11
N ASP A 41 -21.18 7.88 -19.77
CA ASP A 41 -20.66 7.68 -21.13
C ASP A 41 -19.15 7.42 -21.18
N ALA A 42 -18.47 7.34 -20.03
CA ALA A 42 -17.03 7.03 -20.00
C ALA A 42 -16.72 5.62 -20.53
N PRO A 43 -15.58 5.43 -21.20
CA PRO A 43 -15.07 4.10 -21.52
C PRO A 43 -15.00 3.24 -20.26
N LEU A 44 -15.57 2.04 -20.31
CA LEU A 44 -15.73 1.13 -19.16
C LEU A 44 -14.41 0.88 -18.38
N GLY A 45 -13.26 0.91 -19.07
CA GLY A 45 -11.94 0.72 -18.44
C GLY A 45 -11.49 1.91 -17.57
N ASP A 46 -11.75 3.15 -18.01
CA ASP A 46 -11.31 4.36 -17.30
C ASP A 46 -12.21 4.62 -16.08
N ALA A 47 -13.52 4.40 -16.23
CA ALA A 47 -14.48 4.51 -15.13
C ALA A 47 -14.22 3.49 -14.01
N ALA A 48 -13.79 2.27 -14.35
CA ALA A 48 -13.48 1.21 -13.38
C ALA A 48 -12.26 1.51 -12.49
N LEU A 49 -11.30 2.28 -13.01
CA LEU A 49 -10.03 2.56 -12.35
C LEU A 49 -9.99 3.95 -11.70
N ALA A 50 -10.91 4.85 -12.06
CA ALA A 50 -10.94 6.21 -11.52
C ALA A 50 -11.03 6.29 -9.98
N PRO A 51 -11.88 5.50 -9.29
CA PRO A 51 -11.91 5.50 -7.82
C PRO A 51 -10.59 5.05 -7.19
N LEU A 52 -9.88 4.12 -7.85
CA LEU A 52 -8.61 3.57 -7.35
C LEU A 52 -7.51 4.63 -7.24
N GLY A 53 -7.55 5.67 -8.08
CA GLY A 53 -6.64 6.80 -8.02
C GLY A 53 -6.64 7.52 -6.66
N TYR A 54 -7.75 7.46 -5.92
CA TYR A 54 -7.85 8.01 -4.56
C TYR A 54 -7.78 6.93 -3.48
N THR A 55 -8.35 5.74 -3.73
CA THR A 55 -8.31 4.60 -2.80
C THR A 55 -6.89 4.24 -2.34
N GLN A 56 -5.90 4.36 -3.22
CA GLN A 56 -4.50 4.10 -2.91
C GLN A 56 -3.99 4.89 -1.69
N ALA A 57 -4.53 6.09 -1.40
CA ALA A 57 -4.19 6.86 -0.20
C ALA A 57 -4.41 6.05 1.08
N GLY A 58 -5.54 5.34 1.16
CA GLY A 58 -5.88 4.51 2.30
C GLY A 58 -4.93 3.33 2.46
N PHE A 59 -4.49 2.72 1.36
CA PHE A 59 -3.52 1.62 1.37
C PHE A 59 -2.09 2.08 1.71
N LEU A 60 -1.72 3.31 1.32
CA LEU A 60 -0.50 3.96 1.78
C LEU A 60 -0.54 4.16 3.30
N VAL A 61 -1.60 4.78 3.82
CA VAL A 61 -1.76 5.02 5.27
C VAL A 61 -1.79 3.70 6.04
N LEU A 62 -2.50 2.68 5.55
CA LEU A 62 -2.55 1.36 6.16
C LEU A 62 -1.17 0.72 6.28
N GLY A 63 -0.35 0.78 5.22
CA GLY A 63 1.02 0.28 5.24
C GLY A 63 1.91 1.05 6.20
N VAL A 64 1.79 2.39 6.21
CA VAL A 64 2.53 3.24 7.16
C VAL A 64 2.18 2.89 8.60
N LEU A 65 0.91 2.79 8.94
CA LEU A 65 0.47 2.45 10.30
C LEU A 65 0.93 1.07 10.73
N ALA A 66 0.87 0.07 9.84
CA ALA A 66 1.29 -1.30 10.13
C ALA A 66 2.77 -1.41 10.51
N ALA A 67 3.64 -0.62 9.87
CA ALA A 67 5.07 -0.61 10.14
C ALA A 67 5.45 0.36 11.26
N ALA A 68 4.87 1.56 11.27
CA ALA A 68 5.22 2.60 12.24
C ALA A 68 4.77 2.26 13.66
N SER A 69 3.69 1.48 13.85
CA SER A 69 3.19 1.09 15.17
C SER A 69 4.23 0.34 16.03
N GLU A 70 5.27 -0.23 15.41
CA GLU A 70 6.36 -0.89 16.14
C GLU A 70 7.40 0.08 16.72
N TYR A 71 7.47 1.28 16.14
CA TYR A 71 8.40 2.35 16.48
C TYR A 71 7.74 3.45 17.33
N GLU A 72 6.41 3.44 17.48
CA GLU A 72 5.68 4.36 18.36
C GLU A 72 5.87 4.00 19.86
N GLU A 73 5.28 4.82 20.73
CA GLU A 73 5.51 4.83 22.18
C GLU A 73 5.57 3.41 22.80
N GLY A 74 6.71 3.10 23.43
CA GLY A 74 6.98 1.81 24.06
C GLY A 74 8.05 0.95 23.38
N GLY A 75 8.51 1.31 22.17
CA GLY A 75 9.68 0.68 21.55
C GLY A 75 9.54 -0.83 21.37
N GLN A 76 8.36 -1.30 20.95
CA GLN A 76 8.02 -2.72 20.78
C GLN A 76 9.02 -3.46 19.86
N ILE A 77 9.72 -2.73 18.99
CA ILE A 77 10.79 -3.28 18.18
C ILE A 77 11.95 -3.86 19.02
N HIS A 78 12.30 -3.24 20.16
CA HIS A 78 13.40 -3.71 21.02
C HIS A 78 13.06 -5.04 21.69
N THR A 79 11.84 -5.18 22.23
CA THR A 79 11.38 -6.44 22.84
C THR A 79 11.27 -7.56 21.80
N THR A 80 10.83 -7.24 20.59
CA THR A 80 10.80 -8.20 19.47
C THR A 80 12.20 -8.68 19.11
N LEU A 81 13.18 -7.78 19.05
CA LEU A 81 14.57 -8.11 18.71
C LEU A 81 15.28 -8.91 19.81
N LEU A 82 14.95 -8.68 21.09
CA LEU A 82 15.43 -9.50 22.21
C LEU A 82 14.92 -10.94 22.12
N ALA A 83 13.65 -11.13 21.75
CA ALA A 83 13.06 -12.46 21.61
C ALA A 83 13.45 -13.16 20.30
N MET A 84 13.76 -12.40 19.24
CA MET A 84 14.00 -12.92 17.88
C MET A 84 15.24 -12.27 17.25
N PRO A 85 16.44 -12.81 17.51
CA PRO A 85 17.70 -12.22 17.04
C PRO A 85 17.91 -12.32 15.52
N ARG A 86 17.13 -13.17 14.82
CA ARG A 86 17.22 -13.34 13.36
C ARG A 86 16.43 -12.26 12.63
N ARG A 87 17.11 -11.15 12.34
CA ARG A 87 16.55 -9.89 11.80
C ARG A 87 15.95 -10.01 10.38
N LEU A 88 16.67 -10.64 9.45
CA LEU A 88 16.21 -10.75 8.05
C LEU A 88 14.98 -11.66 7.91
N PRO A 89 14.95 -12.88 8.49
CA PRO A 89 13.74 -13.70 8.46
C PRO A 89 12.53 -13.02 9.11
N LEU A 90 12.75 -12.25 10.19
CA LEU A 90 11.69 -11.47 10.82
C LEU A 90 11.10 -10.44 9.87
N HIS A 91 11.95 -9.65 9.19
CA HIS A 91 11.50 -8.64 8.23
C HIS A 91 10.70 -9.25 7.07
N VAL A 92 11.16 -10.38 6.53
CA VAL A 92 10.45 -11.12 5.48
C VAL A 92 9.09 -11.62 5.98
N VAL A 93 9.03 -12.20 7.17
CA VAL A 93 7.76 -12.67 7.75
C VAL A 93 6.78 -11.51 7.96
N LYS A 94 7.25 -10.34 8.39
CA LYS A 94 6.40 -9.14 8.54
C LYS A 94 5.80 -8.70 7.21
N ALA A 95 6.64 -8.57 6.18
CA ALA A 95 6.18 -8.20 4.84
C ALA A 95 5.18 -9.23 4.28
N LEU A 96 5.47 -10.53 4.41
CA LEU A 96 4.57 -11.59 3.94
C LEU A 96 3.24 -11.61 4.69
N THR A 97 3.28 -11.45 6.01
CA THR A 97 2.06 -11.45 6.84
C THR A 97 1.20 -10.22 6.55
N LEU A 98 1.81 -9.04 6.39
CA LEU A 98 1.11 -7.83 5.98
C LEU A 98 0.49 -7.99 4.59
N GLY A 99 1.23 -8.56 3.63
CA GLY A 99 0.72 -8.88 2.31
C GLY A 99 -0.49 -9.80 2.37
N ALA A 100 -0.41 -10.90 3.13
CA ALA A 100 -1.50 -11.85 3.30
C ALA A 100 -2.76 -11.24 3.94
N VAL A 101 -2.61 -10.33 4.91
CA VAL A 101 -3.74 -9.61 5.55
C VAL A 101 -4.34 -8.56 4.62
N THR A 102 -3.50 -7.87 3.85
CA THR A 102 -3.92 -6.77 2.97
C THR A 102 -4.61 -7.28 1.72
N LEU A 103 -4.17 -8.43 1.18
CA LEU A 103 -4.69 -9.02 -0.05
C LEU A 103 -6.22 -9.16 -0.10
N PRO A 104 -6.92 -9.72 0.90
CA PRO A 104 -8.39 -9.77 0.88
C PRO A 104 -9.04 -8.39 0.95
N VAL A 105 -8.48 -7.44 1.71
CA VAL A 105 -8.98 -6.06 1.80
C VAL A 105 -8.81 -5.35 0.45
N ALA A 106 -7.66 -5.51 -0.18
CA ALA A 106 -7.37 -5.02 -1.52
C ALA A 106 -8.32 -5.64 -2.56
N ALA A 107 -8.60 -6.94 -2.48
CA ALA A 107 -9.49 -7.62 -3.41
C ALA A 107 -10.93 -7.10 -3.34
N VAL A 108 -11.47 -6.97 -2.12
CA VAL A 108 -12.82 -6.41 -1.90
C VAL A 108 -12.89 -4.96 -2.38
N THR A 109 -11.86 -4.17 -2.09
CA THR A 109 -11.83 -2.76 -2.48
C THR A 109 -11.67 -2.59 -3.99
N ALA A 110 -10.81 -3.39 -4.62
CA ALA A 110 -10.66 -3.42 -6.08
C ALA A 110 -11.97 -3.83 -6.77
N ALA A 111 -12.59 -4.91 -6.31
CA ALA A 111 -13.87 -5.39 -6.83
C ALA A 111 -14.99 -4.35 -6.69
N THR A 112 -14.99 -3.60 -5.59
CA THR A 112 -15.93 -2.50 -5.36
C THR A 112 -15.83 -1.42 -6.44
N SER A 113 -14.61 -1.13 -6.92
CA SER A 113 -14.36 -0.16 -7.98
C SER A 113 -14.61 -0.73 -9.37
N THR A 114 -14.16 -1.96 -9.63
CA THR A 114 -14.08 -2.49 -10.99
C THR A 114 -15.35 -3.19 -11.46
N LEU A 115 -16.07 -3.91 -10.59
CA LEU A 115 -17.23 -4.71 -10.98
C LEU A 115 -18.41 -3.87 -11.49
N PRO A 116 -18.80 -2.74 -10.86
CA PRO A 116 -19.93 -1.94 -11.33
C PRO A 116 -19.71 -1.34 -12.72
N ALA A 117 -18.45 -1.08 -13.08
CA ALA A 117 -18.04 -0.55 -14.38
C ALA A 117 -17.73 -1.65 -15.41
N GLY A 118 -18.06 -2.91 -15.15
CA GLY A 118 -17.78 -4.04 -16.06
C GLY A 118 -16.29 -4.41 -16.19
N GLY A 119 -15.42 -3.83 -15.36
CA GLY A 119 -13.96 -4.00 -15.39
C GLY A 119 -13.44 -5.24 -14.64
N ALA A 120 -14.22 -6.33 -14.59
CA ALA A 120 -13.88 -7.52 -13.79
C ALA A 120 -12.47 -8.08 -14.10
N THR A 121 -12.03 -7.99 -15.35
CA THR A 121 -10.70 -8.39 -15.83
C THR A 121 -9.55 -7.60 -15.18
N TRP A 122 -9.79 -6.38 -14.72
CA TRP A 122 -8.80 -5.51 -14.08
C TRP A 122 -8.67 -5.74 -12.57
N THR A 123 -9.62 -6.45 -11.97
CA THR A 123 -9.69 -6.70 -10.52
C THR A 123 -8.41 -7.34 -9.96
N PRO A 124 -7.81 -8.37 -10.60
CA PRO A 124 -6.57 -8.97 -10.10
C PRO A 124 -5.40 -7.98 -10.12
N ALA A 125 -5.28 -7.17 -11.17
CA ALA A 125 -4.23 -6.18 -11.31
C ALA A 125 -4.38 -5.06 -10.27
N ALA A 126 -5.60 -4.55 -10.07
CA ALA A 126 -5.91 -3.56 -9.04
C ALA A 126 -5.65 -4.09 -7.62
N THR A 127 -5.99 -5.36 -7.36
CA THR A 127 -5.72 -6.03 -6.08
C THR A 127 -4.22 -6.11 -5.80
N ALA A 128 -3.45 -6.58 -6.79
CA ALA A 128 -2.00 -6.66 -6.71
C ALA A 128 -1.38 -5.28 -6.48
N TYR A 129 -1.86 -4.27 -7.21
CA TYR A 129 -1.41 -2.89 -7.09
C TYR A 129 -1.60 -2.32 -5.67
N LEU A 130 -2.81 -2.42 -5.11
CA LEU A 130 -3.09 -1.92 -3.76
C LEU A 130 -2.28 -2.67 -2.70
N THR A 131 -2.11 -3.98 -2.86
CA THR A 131 -1.27 -4.80 -1.96
C THR A 131 0.20 -4.37 -2.02
N LEU A 132 0.76 -4.20 -3.22
CA LEU A 132 2.14 -3.72 -3.41
C LEU A 132 2.34 -2.30 -2.87
N THR A 133 1.33 -1.44 -3.02
CA THR A 133 1.32 -0.07 -2.49
C THR A 133 1.38 -0.05 -0.97
N THR A 134 0.63 -0.93 -0.29
CA THR A 134 0.74 -1.12 1.16
C THR A 134 2.11 -1.62 1.59
N LEU A 135 2.68 -2.61 0.88
CA LEU A 135 4.02 -3.12 1.19
C LEU A 135 5.10 -2.05 0.98
N LEU A 136 5.01 -1.27 -0.09
CA LEU A 136 5.88 -0.12 -0.35
C LEU A 136 5.80 0.88 0.80
N ALA A 137 4.59 1.25 1.21
CA ALA A 137 4.37 2.19 2.29
C ALA A 137 4.90 1.69 3.63
N ALA A 138 4.70 0.41 3.94
CA ALA A 138 5.25 -0.22 5.13
C ALA A 138 6.79 -0.23 5.11
N ALA A 139 7.41 -0.50 3.96
CA ALA A 139 8.86 -0.47 3.82
C ALA A 139 9.43 0.94 4.04
N VAL A 140 8.82 1.96 3.43
CA VAL A 140 9.20 3.37 3.63
C VAL A 140 9.03 3.79 5.08
N ALA A 141 7.89 3.45 5.71
CA ALA A 141 7.67 3.73 7.12
C ALA A 141 8.65 2.99 8.04
N GLY A 142 9.09 1.78 7.70
CA GLY A 142 10.15 1.08 8.43
C GLY A 142 11.51 1.78 8.37
N VAL A 143 11.82 2.43 7.24
CA VAL A 143 13.04 3.25 7.10
C VAL A 143 12.93 4.56 7.88
N VAL A 144 11.77 5.22 7.82
CA VAL A 144 11.50 6.53 8.45
C VAL A 144 11.27 6.40 9.97
N ARG A 145 10.72 5.27 10.42
CA ARG A 145 10.39 4.93 11.82
C ARG A 145 9.40 5.87 12.51
N ARG A 146 8.63 6.64 11.73
CA ARG A 146 7.64 7.60 12.23
C ARG A 146 6.45 7.65 11.28
N ALA A 147 5.24 7.49 11.80
CA ALA A 147 4.01 7.40 11.00
C ALA A 147 3.74 8.69 10.21
N VAL A 148 3.67 9.83 10.91
CA VAL A 148 3.32 11.13 10.32
C VAL A 148 4.24 11.54 9.14
N PRO A 149 5.58 11.60 9.29
CA PRO A 149 6.43 11.99 8.17
C PRO A 149 6.44 10.97 7.03
N ALA A 150 6.29 9.67 7.32
CA ALA A 150 6.19 8.65 6.27
C ALA A 150 4.90 8.82 5.45
N ALA A 151 3.77 9.08 6.11
CA ALA A 151 2.49 9.35 5.45
C ALA A 151 2.57 10.63 4.60
N ILE A 152 3.13 11.73 5.14
CA ILE A 152 3.30 12.99 4.40
C ILE A 152 4.17 12.78 3.15
N LEU A 153 5.29 12.07 3.29
CA LEU A 153 6.19 11.77 2.17
C LEU A 153 5.48 11.01 1.06
N LEU A 154 4.77 9.92 1.41
CA LEU A 154 4.12 9.05 0.44
C LEU A 154 2.91 9.71 -0.21
N LEU A 155 2.08 10.39 0.57
CA LEU A 155 0.92 11.12 0.03
C LEU A 155 1.37 12.30 -0.83
N GLY A 156 2.40 13.04 -0.41
CA GLY A 156 2.99 14.09 -1.23
C GLY A 156 3.58 13.54 -2.54
N LEU A 157 4.26 12.39 -2.49
CA LEU A 157 4.78 11.74 -3.68
C LEU A 157 3.67 11.31 -4.64
N TYR A 158 2.63 10.64 -4.15
CA TYR A 158 1.55 10.08 -4.98
C TYR A 158 0.55 11.13 -5.49
N PHE A 159 0.23 12.15 -4.68
CA PHE A 159 -0.86 13.08 -5.00
C PHE A 159 -0.39 14.48 -5.41
N ILE A 160 0.89 14.81 -5.22
CA ILE A 160 1.45 16.11 -5.62
C ILE A 160 2.55 15.91 -6.65
N VAL A 161 3.64 15.23 -6.27
CA VAL A 161 4.81 15.09 -7.12
C VAL A 161 4.51 14.21 -8.35
N GLY A 162 3.81 13.09 -8.17
CA GLY A 162 3.46 12.16 -9.25
C GLY A 162 2.67 12.83 -10.38
N PRO A 163 1.52 13.47 -10.09
CA PRO A 163 0.78 14.24 -11.09
C PRO A 163 1.59 15.34 -11.76
N LEU A 164 2.41 16.08 -11.00
CA LEU A 164 3.27 17.14 -11.55
C LEU A 164 4.33 16.60 -12.50
N LEU A 165 4.93 15.44 -12.18
CA LEU A 165 5.90 14.78 -13.04
C LEU A 165 5.25 14.16 -14.28
N ARG A 166 4.03 13.65 -14.18
CA ARG A 166 3.25 13.17 -15.33
C ARG A 166 2.89 14.28 -16.31
N ALA A 167 2.62 15.48 -15.82
CA ALA A 167 2.33 16.64 -16.65
C ALA A 167 3.56 17.14 -17.45
N ARG A 168 4.77 16.64 -17.14
CA ARG A 168 6.00 17.02 -17.84
C ARG A 168 6.23 16.12 -19.06
N PRO A 169 6.60 16.71 -20.22
CA PRO A 169 7.08 15.92 -21.35
C PRO A 169 8.42 15.25 -20.98
N GLY A 170 8.59 13.97 -21.30
CA GLY A 170 9.86 13.26 -21.05
C GLY A 170 9.79 11.79 -20.63
N GLY A 171 8.62 11.15 -20.65
CA GLY A 171 8.49 9.70 -20.41
C GLY A 171 8.73 9.22 -18.97
N ILE A 172 9.14 10.12 -18.05
CA ILE A 172 9.36 9.82 -16.63
C ILE A 172 8.11 9.22 -15.97
N ALA A 173 6.92 9.60 -16.44
CA ALA A 173 5.64 9.06 -15.99
C ALA A 173 5.64 7.52 -15.89
N ALA A 174 6.23 6.82 -16.86
CA ALA A 174 6.22 5.36 -16.92
C ALA A 174 7.01 4.67 -15.78
N TYR A 175 7.85 5.42 -15.05
CA TYR A 175 8.68 4.91 -13.97
C TYR A 175 8.14 5.23 -12.57
N LEU A 176 7.01 5.93 -12.49
CA LEU A 176 6.39 6.30 -11.22
C LEU A 176 5.56 5.13 -10.67
N PRO A 177 5.63 4.87 -9.35
CA PRO A 177 4.93 3.74 -8.72
C PRO A 177 3.41 3.91 -8.65
N ASP A 178 2.89 5.08 -9.01
CA ASP A 178 1.46 5.42 -8.97
C ASP A 178 0.76 5.29 -10.34
N THR A 179 1.46 4.78 -11.36
CA THR A 179 0.96 4.72 -12.74
C THR A 179 0.41 3.38 -13.18
N ALA A 180 0.36 2.37 -12.30
CA ALA A 180 -0.15 1.05 -12.68
C ALA A 180 -1.63 1.06 -13.15
N ALA A 181 -2.42 2.04 -12.71
CA ALA A 181 -3.79 2.22 -13.19
C ALA A 181 -3.88 2.96 -14.54
N LEU A 182 -2.80 3.64 -14.98
CA LEU A 182 -2.77 4.47 -16.19
C LEU A 182 -2.02 3.79 -17.36
N ASP A 183 -0.95 3.07 -17.07
CA ASP A 183 -0.18 2.26 -18.03
C ASP A 183 0.05 0.86 -17.40
N PRO A 184 -0.89 -0.08 -17.59
CA PRO A 184 -0.90 -1.35 -16.86
C PRO A 184 0.41 -2.15 -16.92
N PRO A 185 1.06 -2.38 -18.09
CA PRO A 185 2.29 -3.17 -18.12
C PRO A 185 3.50 -2.41 -17.52
N ARG A 186 3.68 -1.13 -17.83
CA ARG A 186 4.86 -0.37 -17.38
C ARG A 186 4.73 0.10 -15.93
N GLY A 187 3.56 0.59 -15.56
CA GLY A 187 3.26 1.02 -14.20
C GLY A 187 3.25 -0.15 -13.20
N ALA A 188 2.79 -1.35 -13.61
CA ALA A 188 2.92 -2.54 -12.76
C ALA A 188 4.39 -2.91 -12.53
N ALA A 189 5.22 -2.90 -13.58
CA ALA A 189 6.66 -3.14 -13.44
C ALA A 189 7.34 -2.10 -12.54
N ALA A 190 6.99 -0.82 -12.70
CA ALA A 190 7.49 0.25 -11.83
C ALA A 190 7.08 0.04 -10.37
N THR A 191 5.81 -0.30 -10.12
CA THR A 191 5.31 -0.57 -8.76
C THR A 191 6.07 -1.73 -8.12
N VAL A 192 6.24 -2.85 -8.83
CA VAL A 192 7.00 -4.02 -8.35
C VAL A 192 8.46 -3.63 -8.06
N ALA A 193 9.11 -2.89 -8.96
CA ALA A 193 10.49 -2.45 -8.79
C ALA A 193 10.65 -1.53 -7.58
N TRP A 194 9.76 -0.55 -7.41
CA TRP A 194 9.76 0.35 -6.25
C TRP A 194 9.50 -0.38 -4.95
N THR A 195 8.51 -1.30 -4.90
CA THR A 195 8.23 -2.10 -3.71
C THR A 195 9.43 -2.98 -3.35
N ALA A 196 10.05 -3.64 -4.33
CA ALA A 196 11.23 -4.47 -4.11
C ALA A 196 12.43 -3.64 -3.61
N ALA A 197 12.69 -2.47 -4.23
CA ALA A 197 13.76 -1.57 -3.81
C ALA A 197 13.54 -1.02 -2.39
N ALA A 198 12.31 -0.63 -2.05
CA ALA A 198 11.97 -0.16 -0.72
C ALA A 198 12.10 -1.26 0.33
N LEU A 199 11.64 -2.49 0.04
CA LEU A 199 11.81 -3.64 0.94
C LEU A 199 13.29 -3.99 1.13
N ALA A 200 14.10 -3.93 0.07
CA ALA A 200 15.55 -4.13 0.18
C ALA A 200 16.21 -3.04 1.04
N LEU A 201 15.85 -1.77 0.84
CA LEU A 201 16.34 -0.66 1.64
C LEU A 201 15.91 -0.79 3.11
N ALA A 202 14.67 -1.19 3.37
CA ALA A 202 14.16 -1.46 4.71
C ALA A 202 14.92 -2.61 5.37
N ALA A 203 15.17 -3.72 4.67
CA ALA A 203 15.96 -4.83 5.19
C ALA A 203 17.41 -4.43 5.50
N LEU A 204 18.05 -3.64 4.62
CA LEU A 204 19.41 -3.13 4.83
C LEU A 204 19.50 -2.17 6.02
N THR A 205 18.55 -1.26 6.14
CA THR A 205 18.51 -0.31 7.27
C THR A 205 18.19 -1.02 8.58
N PHE A 206 17.29 -2.00 8.57
CA PHE A 206 16.98 -2.85 9.73
C PHE A 206 18.19 -3.67 10.19
N HIS A 207 19.01 -4.14 9.24
CA HIS A 207 20.24 -4.86 9.57
C HIS A 207 21.32 -3.95 10.16
N ARG A 208 21.46 -2.72 9.65
CA ARG A 208 22.55 -1.79 10.05
C ARG A 208 22.24 -0.94 11.28
N ARG A 209 21.00 -0.48 11.45
CA ARG A 209 20.63 0.52 12.48
C ARG A 209 20.13 -0.08 13.79
N ASP A 210 19.74 -1.35 13.77
CA ASP A 210 19.22 -2.03 14.97
C ASP A 210 20.22 -3.04 15.55
N ALA A 211 21.42 -3.14 14.96
CA ALA A 211 22.60 -3.83 15.50
C ALA A 211 23.25 -2.99 16.60
#